data_AF-A0A7J2YA92-F1
#
_entry.id   AF-A0A7J2YA92-F1
#
_cell.length_a   1.000
_cell.length_b   1.000
_cell.length_c   1.000
_cell.angle_alpha   90.00
_cell.angle_beta   90.00
_cell.angle_gamma   90.00
#
_symmetry.space_group_name_H-M   'P 1'
#
loop_
_entity.id
_entity.type
_entity.pdbx_description
1 polymer ?
#
loop_
_entity_poly.entity_id
_entity_poly.type
_entity_poly.pdbx_seq_one_letter_code
_entity_poly.pdbx_strand_id
1 'polypeptide(L)'
;MRKTALKLLGHLRFEGAARPKDLARLLKVRNFTVSRIITELESLQLVRREGRQVVLADTQVALAFKNVAARYDIVILLGDLNESVLESLVEPKDAETLQAGLKVSSEAIRRSVKALKGIGAVQQTDSKLSIADTDLLNFVNLLRSAKIHAKVKLEPYSEIVKIADSTIIKRVPAGKKASGNKTAFSLFEQYGVKYDSPFDFYTEARVEAEDVLVHAIACSETRMDFAICTIFYAKNRQNLDFYKLKKVAKDLSVYDLLLDIANYAVLANVKNQEKFLPYDEFKPLARQYKLSEILRVPKPYPDLLQSLAERTERSISLYLTGGEVMRYRKLKAVTYDIDIIAPNLQAYRSLVQALEGMGYKRDEQEVIPTEDPENEPASLYYQTGYPNIDIFTRRVCKQYAVTESMKKRAETRKFRALDFHLLSNEDIFLFKTAAHRLKDYDDLAILARSGIDWDTIYDELLNQEKKLKRMFCIGFSDVLEDMKERHGIEAPFSSKLRNHIIEHVITTATEKEFSLSDAKKIVSTRFDFVPDYQIKNTLNRMVKQKKLIRKGKGVFRLRSLQH
;
A
#
# COMPACT_ATOMS: atom_id res chain seq x y z
N MET A 1 -2.48 4.05 -29.79
CA MET A 1 -2.07 3.34 -31.01
C MET A 1 -1.38 4.32 -31.93
N ARG A 2 -0.52 3.86 -32.86
CA ARG A 2 0.11 4.78 -33.84
C ARG A 2 -0.93 5.29 -34.84
N LYS A 3 -0.87 6.57 -35.19
CA LYS A 3 -1.79 7.18 -36.20
C LYS A 3 -1.81 6.41 -37.53
N THR A 4 -0.68 5.86 -37.96
CA THR A 4 -0.59 5.04 -39.18
C THR A 4 -1.36 3.72 -39.08
N ALA A 5 -1.40 3.09 -37.91
CA ALA A 5 -2.21 1.89 -37.67
C ALA A 5 -3.72 2.22 -37.67
N LEU A 6 -4.08 3.35 -37.05
CA LEU A 6 -5.47 3.82 -37.03
C LEU A 6 -5.99 4.18 -38.43
N LYS A 7 -5.15 4.82 -39.27
CA LYS A 7 -5.48 5.08 -40.68
C LYS A 7 -5.65 3.80 -41.49
N LEU A 8 -4.82 2.78 -41.23
CA LEU A 8 -4.95 1.46 -41.87
C LEU A 8 -6.29 0.81 -41.50
N LEU A 9 -6.63 0.76 -40.21
CA LEU A 9 -7.91 0.22 -39.74
C LEU A 9 -9.10 1.00 -40.31
N GLY A 10 -8.99 2.34 -40.38
CA GLY A 10 -10.00 3.18 -41.02
C GLY A 10 -10.24 2.80 -42.47
N HIS A 11 -9.17 2.61 -43.26
CA HIS A 11 -9.29 2.17 -44.65
C HIS A 11 -9.93 0.79 -44.80
N LEU A 12 -9.50 -0.19 -43.98
CA LEU A 12 -10.09 -1.54 -44.01
C LEU A 12 -11.57 -1.56 -43.61
N ARG A 13 -12.02 -0.61 -42.78
CA ARG A 13 -13.44 -0.47 -42.43
C ARG A 13 -14.30 -0.13 -43.63
N PHE A 14 -13.81 0.71 -44.54
CA PHE A 14 -14.58 1.17 -45.71
C PHE A 14 -14.44 0.24 -46.90
N GLU A 15 -13.23 -0.22 -47.21
CA GLU A 15 -12.95 -1.04 -48.41
C GLU A 15 -13.10 -2.56 -48.16
N GLY A 16 -13.21 -2.98 -46.90
CA GLY A 16 -13.34 -4.38 -46.48
C GLY A 16 -12.05 -5.20 -46.56
N ALA A 17 -11.24 -5.02 -47.60
CA ALA A 17 -9.98 -5.74 -47.81
C ALA A 17 -8.94 -4.88 -48.54
N ALA A 18 -7.66 -5.04 -48.21
CA ALA A 18 -6.57 -4.37 -48.94
C ALA A 18 -5.31 -5.23 -49.02
N ARG A 19 -4.53 -5.08 -50.11
CA ARG A 19 -3.21 -5.72 -50.20
C ARG A 19 -2.18 -4.87 -49.42
N PRO A 20 -1.22 -5.49 -48.72
CA PRO A 20 -0.19 -4.74 -47.97
C PRO A 20 0.60 -3.72 -48.82
N LYS A 21 0.83 -4.00 -50.11
CA LYS A 21 1.51 -3.06 -51.03
C LYS A 21 0.68 -1.80 -51.31
N ASP A 22 -0.64 -1.95 -51.42
CA ASP A 22 -1.54 -0.83 -51.69
C ASP A 22 -1.70 0.05 -50.45
N LEU A 23 -1.78 -0.58 -49.27
CA LEU A 23 -1.73 0.11 -47.97
C LEU A 23 -0.42 0.90 -47.79
N ALA A 24 0.72 0.36 -48.22
CA ALA A 24 2.01 1.05 -48.14
C ALA A 24 2.05 2.31 -49.01
N ARG A 25 1.50 2.23 -50.23
CA ARG A 25 1.37 3.36 -51.15
C ARG A 25 0.42 4.43 -50.58
N LEU A 26 -0.76 4.02 -50.12
CA LEU A 26 -1.77 4.91 -49.55
C LEU A 26 -1.25 5.67 -48.33
N LEU A 27 -0.61 4.96 -47.40
CA LEU A 27 -0.11 5.52 -46.15
C LEU A 27 1.25 6.22 -46.30
N LYS A 28 1.85 6.18 -47.50
CA LYS A 28 3.19 6.73 -47.82
C LYS A 28 4.28 6.23 -46.87
N VAL A 29 4.29 4.92 -46.60
CA VAL A 29 5.28 4.25 -45.74
C VAL A 29 5.90 3.04 -46.44
N ARG A 30 7.03 2.55 -45.92
CA ARG A 30 7.70 1.36 -46.48
C ARG A 30 6.86 0.10 -46.23
N ASN A 31 6.92 -0.87 -47.16
CA ASN A 31 6.21 -2.16 -47.04
C ASN A 31 6.49 -2.89 -45.71
N PHE A 32 7.75 -2.86 -45.24
CA PHE A 32 8.12 -3.43 -43.94
C PHE A 32 7.37 -2.77 -42.76
N THR A 33 7.12 -1.46 -42.83
CA THR A 33 6.35 -0.73 -41.80
C THR A 33 4.90 -1.19 -41.77
N VAL A 34 4.28 -1.36 -42.95
CA VAL A 34 2.92 -1.91 -43.06
C VAL A 34 2.87 -3.34 -42.54
N SER A 35 3.82 -4.19 -42.91
CA SER A 35 3.84 -5.58 -42.41
C SER A 35 3.94 -5.65 -40.89
N ARG A 36 4.79 -4.82 -40.26
CA ARG A 36 4.89 -4.74 -38.80
C ARG A 36 3.59 -4.27 -38.15
N ILE A 37 2.93 -3.26 -38.74
CA ILE A 37 1.63 -2.78 -38.27
C ILE A 37 0.57 -3.87 -38.39
N ILE A 38 0.54 -4.61 -39.50
CA ILE A 38 -0.40 -5.73 -39.67
C ILE A 38 -0.16 -6.78 -38.58
N THR A 39 1.09 -7.20 -38.35
CA THR A 39 1.42 -8.17 -37.29
C THR A 39 1.01 -7.68 -35.90
N GLU A 40 1.20 -6.39 -35.60
CA GLU A 40 0.73 -5.76 -34.36
C GLU A 40 -0.80 -5.78 -34.26
N LEU A 41 -1.52 -5.47 -35.33
CA LEU A 41 -2.99 -5.49 -35.34
C LEU A 41 -3.57 -6.91 -35.32
N GLU A 42 -2.87 -7.89 -35.90
CA GLU A 42 -3.20 -9.32 -35.83
C GLU A 42 -3.08 -9.83 -34.39
N SER A 43 -2.02 -9.46 -33.67
CA SER A 43 -1.87 -9.86 -32.25
C SER A 43 -2.92 -9.22 -31.35
N LEU A 44 -3.42 -8.03 -31.71
CA LEU A 44 -4.56 -7.38 -31.06
C LEU A 44 -5.92 -7.90 -31.55
N GLN A 45 -5.95 -8.93 -32.40
CA GLN A 45 -7.15 -9.54 -32.95
C GLN A 45 -8.03 -8.56 -33.77
N LEU A 46 -7.49 -7.42 -34.23
CA LEU A 46 -8.24 -6.40 -34.97
C LEU A 46 -8.32 -6.70 -36.47
N VAL A 47 -7.29 -7.37 -37.02
CA VAL A 47 -7.20 -7.73 -38.43
C VAL A 47 -6.78 -9.19 -38.58
N ARG A 48 -7.02 -9.76 -39.76
CA ARG A 48 -6.51 -11.08 -40.15
C ARG A 48 -6.08 -11.07 -41.62
N ARG A 49 -5.15 -11.95 -41.98
CA ARG A 49 -4.76 -12.19 -43.38
C ARG A 49 -5.71 -13.18 -44.04
N GLU A 50 -6.21 -12.81 -45.22
CA GLU A 50 -6.95 -13.69 -46.12
C GLU A 50 -6.22 -13.74 -47.47
N GLY A 51 -5.53 -14.85 -47.73
CA GLY A 51 -4.69 -15.00 -48.91
C GLY A 51 -3.61 -13.90 -49.02
N ARG A 52 -3.73 -13.02 -50.02
CA ARG A 52 -2.81 -11.90 -50.26
C ARG A 52 -3.34 -10.55 -49.74
N GLN A 53 -4.47 -10.56 -49.06
CA GLN A 53 -5.13 -9.37 -48.52
C GLN A 53 -5.18 -9.41 -47.00
N VAL A 54 -5.42 -8.24 -46.42
CA VAL A 54 -5.71 -8.05 -44.99
C VAL A 54 -7.11 -7.50 -44.88
N VAL A 55 -7.87 -8.06 -43.94
CA VAL A 55 -9.26 -7.68 -43.65
C VAL A 55 -9.41 -7.37 -42.17
N LEU A 56 -10.45 -6.64 -41.79
CA LEU A 56 -10.86 -6.59 -40.38
C LEU A 56 -11.27 -8.00 -39.92
N ALA A 57 -10.85 -8.38 -38.73
CA ALA A 57 -11.23 -9.68 -38.19
C ALA A 57 -12.72 -9.71 -37.79
N ASP A 58 -13.21 -10.92 -37.51
CA ASP A 58 -14.55 -11.26 -37.01
C ASP A 58 -14.54 -11.54 -35.50
N THR A 59 -13.49 -11.12 -34.79
CA THR A 59 -13.37 -11.24 -33.34
C THR A 59 -14.21 -10.21 -32.61
N GLN A 60 -14.47 -10.44 -31.32
CA GLN A 60 -15.21 -9.48 -30.47
C GLN A 60 -14.55 -8.09 -30.46
N VAL A 61 -13.21 -8.04 -30.41
CA VAL A 61 -12.45 -6.78 -30.41
C VAL A 61 -12.65 -6.02 -31.73
N ALA A 62 -12.58 -6.73 -32.87
CA ALA A 62 -12.76 -6.13 -34.18
C ALA A 62 -14.21 -5.67 -34.44
N LEU A 63 -15.20 -6.41 -33.94
CA LEU A 63 -16.62 -6.03 -34.01
C LEU A 63 -16.90 -4.78 -33.15
N ALA A 64 -16.41 -4.75 -31.91
CA ALA A 64 -16.52 -3.59 -31.04
C ALA A 64 -15.81 -2.36 -31.63
N PHE A 65 -14.62 -2.56 -32.25
CA PHE A 65 -13.93 -1.52 -32.99
C PHE A 65 -14.79 -0.94 -34.12
N LYS A 66 -15.45 -1.78 -34.94
CA LYS A 66 -16.33 -1.31 -36.03
C LYS A 66 -17.46 -0.43 -35.50
N ASN A 67 -18.09 -0.83 -34.40
CA ASN A 67 -19.19 -0.07 -33.78
C ASN A 67 -18.72 1.29 -33.27
N VAL A 68 -17.61 1.33 -32.53
CA VAL A 68 -17.03 2.58 -32.03
C VAL A 68 -16.55 3.48 -33.17
N ALA A 69 -15.91 2.91 -34.19
CA ALA A 69 -15.42 3.65 -35.33
C ALA A 69 -16.53 4.30 -36.15
N ALA A 70 -17.74 3.73 -36.15
CA ALA A 70 -18.90 4.34 -36.81
C ALA A 70 -19.34 5.66 -36.15
N ARG A 71 -19.08 5.85 -34.85
CA ARG A 71 -19.55 7.00 -34.07
C ARG A 71 -18.46 8.01 -33.70
N TYR A 72 -17.20 7.57 -33.64
CA TYR A 72 -16.08 8.39 -33.19
C TYR A 72 -15.00 8.54 -34.26
N ASP A 73 -14.32 9.69 -34.26
CA ASP A 73 -13.04 9.84 -34.94
C ASP A 73 -11.99 9.00 -34.20
N ILE A 74 -11.68 7.83 -34.74
CA ILE A 74 -10.73 6.87 -34.17
C ILE A 74 -9.32 7.43 -34.05
N VAL A 75 -8.91 8.34 -34.93
CA VAL A 75 -7.56 8.94 -34.89
C VAL A 75 -7.46 9.88 -33.70
N ILE A 76 -8.51 10.63 -33.39
CA ILE A 76 -8.58 11.43 -32.16
C ILE A 76 -8.74 10.52 -30.95
N LEU A 77 -9.63 9.53 -31.00
CA LEU A 77 -9.98 8.68 -29.86
C LEU A 77 -8.78 7.86 -29.34
N LEU A 78 -8.04 7.19 -30.24
CA LEU A 78 -6.97 6.25 -29.88
C LEU A 78 -5.56 6.75 -30.21
N GLY A 79 -5.45 7.99 -30.67
CA GLY A 79 -4.19 8.62 -31.03
C GLY A 79 -3.42 9.15 -29.83
N ASP A 80 -2.09 9.04 -29.90
CA ASP A 80 -1.17 9.64 -28.94
C ASP A 80 -1.48 9.22 -27.48
N LEU A 81 -1.69 10.19 -26.58
CA LEU A 81 -1.97 9.96 -25.15
C LEU A 81 -3.43 9.52 -24.88
N ASN A 82 -4.34 9.74 -25.82
CA ASN A 82 -5.78 9.59 -25.58
C ASN A 82 -6.17 8.14 -25.32
N GLU A 83 -5.52 7.19 -25.99
CA GLU A 83 -5.72 5.77 -25.72
C GLU A 83 -5.38 5.40 -24.28
N SER A 84 -4.23 5.85 -23.75
CA SER A 84 -3.83 5.57 -22.37
C SER A 84 -4.74 6.26 -21.35
N VAL A 85 -5.27 7.43 -21.68
CA VAL A 85 -6.29 8.11 -20.85
C VAL A 85 -7.58 7.30 -20.82
N LEU A 86 -8.06 6.80 -21.96
CA LEU A 86 -9.25 5.95 -22.01
C LEU A 86 -9.05 4.63 -21.25
N GLU A 87 -7.91 3.96 -21.42
CA GLU A 87 -7.58 2.74 -20.66
C GLU A 87 -7.56 2.98 -19.14
N SER A 88 -7.10 4.15 -18.70
CA SER A 88 -7.12 4.51 -17.28
C SER A 88 -8.52 4.87 -16.78
N LEU A 89 -9.41 5.32 -17.66
CA LEU A 89 -10.80 5.72 -17.38
C LEU A 89 -11.83 4.58 -17.49
N VAL A 90 -11.38 3.32 -17.51
CA VAL A 90 -12.25 2.15 -17.29
C VAL A 90 -13.00 2.29 -15.95
N GLU A 91 -12.38 2.94 -14.98
CA GLU A 91 -13.01 3.38 -13.73
C GLU A 91 -13.00 4.92 -13.63
N PRO A 92 -14.03 5.55 -13.03
CA PRO A 92 -14.08 7.00 -12.88
C PRO A 92 -12.95 7.56 -12.01
N LYS A 93 -12.17 8.51 -12.55
CA LYS A 93 -10.99 9.12 -11.89
C LYS A 93 -10.97 10.62 -12.05
N ASP A 94 -10.39 11.35 -11.09
CA ASP A 94 -10.12 12.78 -11.27
C ASP A 94 -8.85 13.02 -12.11
N ALA A 95 -8.65 14.26 -12.53
CA ALA A 95 -7.52 14.65 -13.37
C ALA A 95 -6.16 14.51 -12.67
N GLU A 96 -6.10 14.67 -11.35
CA GLU A 96 -4.87 14.53 -10.56
C GLU A 96 -4.43 13.07 -10.50
N THR A 97 -5.38 12.16 -10.26
CA THR A 97 -5.20 10.71 -10.26
C THR A 97 -4.73 10.21 -11.62
N LEU A 98 -5.34 10.70 -12.71
CA LEU A 98 -4.89 10.38 -14.07
C LEU A 98 -3.47 10.85 -14.36
N GLN A 99 -3.13 12.06 -13.89
CA GLN A 99 -1.80 12.64 -14.07
C GLN A 99 -0.74 11.80 -13.35
N ALA A 100 -1.00 11.44 -12.10
CA ALA A 100 -0.10 10.61 -11.29
C ALA A 100 0.10 9.22 -11.91
N GLY A 101 -1.00 8.54 -12.28
CA GLY A 101 -0.96 7.20 -12.86
C GLY A 101 -0.25 7.12 -14.21
N LEU A 102 -0.48 8.10 -15.10
CA LEU A 102 0.11 8.11 -16.44
C LEU A 102 1.50 8.76 -16.51
N LYS A 103 1.99 9.36 -15.42
CA LYS A 103 3.30 10.02 -15.33
C LYS A 103 3.54 11.06 -16.43
N VAL A 104 2.52 11.87 -16.72
CA VAL A 104 2.57 12.93 -17.74
C VAL A 104 2.29 14.30 -17.12
N SER A 105 2.54 15.38 -17.87
CA SER A 105 2.27 16.73 -17.38
C SER A 105 0.76 17.03 -17.30
N SER A 106 0.39 17.91 -16.36
CA SER A 106 -0.99 18.41 -16.23
C SER A 106 -1.53 19.00 -17.54
N GLU A 107 -0.69 19.71 -18.30
CA GLU A 107 -1.08 20.25 -19.61
C GLU A 107 -1.30 19.15 -20.67
N ALA A 108 -0.56 18.04 -20.61
CA ALA A 108 -0.79 16.90 -21.50
C ALA A 108 -2.14 16.22 -21.20
N ILE A 109 -2.44 15.96 -19.92
CA ILE A 109 -3.75 15.45 -19.49
C ILE A 109 -4.86 16.41 -19.89
N ARG A 110 -4.73 17.71 -19.60
CA ARG A 110 -5.74 18.72 -19.93
C ARG A 110 -6.04 18.75 -21.43
N ARG A 111 -5.02 18.70 -22.29
CA ARG A 111 -5.19 18.63 -23.75
C ARG A 111 -5.89 17.35 -24.19
N SER A 112 -5.50 16.20 -23.64
CA SER A 112 -6.10 14.90 -23.95
C SER A 112 -7.57 14.84 -23.53
N VAL A 113 -7.87 15.21 -22.28
CA VAL A 113 -9.24 15.29 -21.75
C VAL A 113 -10.07 16.28 -22.56
N LYS A 114 -9.53 17.45 -22.92
CA LYS A 114 -10.25 18.42 -23.77
C LYS A 114 -10.59 17.81 -25.14
N ALA A 115 -9.67 17.10 -25.78
CA ALA A 115 -9.92 16.45 -27.07
C ALA A 115 -10.99 15.34 -26.96
N LEU A 116 -10.90 14.50 -25.93
CA LEU A 116 -11.86 13.41 -25.69
C LEU A 116 -13.25 13.92 -25.32
N LYS A 117 -13.36 14.97 -24.50
CA LYS A 117 -14.63 15.66 -24.23
C LYS A 117 -15.19 16.31 -25.50
N GLY A 118 -14.33 16.88 -26.35
CA GLY A 118 -14.72 17.52 -27.60
C GLY A 118 -15.38 16.58 -28.62
N ILE A 119 -15.07 15.28 -28.57
CA ILE A 119 -15.73 14.25 -29.38
C ILE A 119 -16.79 13.45 -28.61
N GLY A 120 -17.14 13.87 -27.38
CA GLY A 120 -18.13 13.19 -26.54
C GLY A 120 -17.72 11.79 -26.04
N ALA A 121 -16.42 11.45 -26.06
CA ALA A 121 -15.91 10.16 -25.59
C ALA A 121 -15.78 10.09 -24.05
N VAL A 122 -15.52 11.24 -23.42
CA VAL A 122 -15.34 11.38 -21.98
C VAL A 122 -16.33 12.42 -21.45
N GLN A 123 -16.94 12.13 -20.32
CA GLN A 123 -17.78 13.05 -19.57
C GLN A 123 -17.17 13.35 -18.20
N GLN A 124 -17.72 14.36 -17.53
CA GLN A 124 -17.31 14.74 -16.19
C GLN A 124 -18.54 14.89 -15.31
N THR A 125 -18.56 14.17 -14.20
CA THR A 125 -19.55 14.29 -13.14
C THR A 125 -18.81 14.66 -11.86
N ASP A 126 -19.18 15.78 -11.25
CA ASP A 126 -18.42 16.40 -10.16
C ASP A 126 -16.94 16.64 -10.54
N SER A 127 -16.03 16.05 -9.79
CA SER A 127 -14.58 16.07 -10.04
C SER A 127 -14.08 14.87 -10.85
N LYS A 128 -14.93 13.87 -11.13
CA LYS A 128 -14.52 12.61 -11.78
C LYS A 128 -14.82 12.61 -13.26
N LEU A 129 -13.85 12.14 -14.03
CA LEU A 129 -13.93 11.87 -15.45
C LEU A 129 -14.31 10.40 -15.66
N SER A 130 -15.15 10.12 -16.66
CA SER A 130 -15.51 8.75 -17.05
C SER A 130 -15.72 8.65 -18.55
N ILE A 131 -15.62 7.44 -19.10
CA ILE A 131 -16.06 7.16 -20.47
C ILE A 131 -17.58 7.38 -20.55
N ALA A 132 -18.03 8.09 -21.60
CA ALA A 132 -19.43 8.51 -21.72
C ALA A 132 -20.35 7.45 -22.35
N ASP A 133 -19.79 6.53 -23.13
CA ASP A 133 -20.52 5.55 -23.95
C ASP A 133 -20.18 4.12 -23.51
N THR A 134 -21.20 3.28 -23.29
CA THR A 134 -21.04 1.90 -22.82
C THR A 134 -20.36 0.99 -23.84
N ASP A 135 -20.62 1.14 -25.14
CA ASP A 135 -19.92 0.36 -26.17
C ASP A 135 -18.46 0.81 -26.29
N LEU A 136 -18.18 2.10 -26.11
CA LEU A 136 -16.81 2.61 -26.03
C LEU A 136 -16.07 2.01 -24.83
N LEU A 137 -16.71 1.97 -23.66
CA LEU A 137 -16.16 1.32 -22.47
C LEU A 137 -15.89 -0.16 -22.73
N ASN A 138 -16.85 -0.88 -23.35
CA ASN A 138 -16.71 -2.28 -23.73
C ASN A 138 -15.54 -2.48 -24.71
N PHE A 139 -15.43 -1.64 -25.73
CA PHE A 139 -14.32 -1.68 -26.68
C PHE A 139 -12.97 -1.43 -26.01
N VAL A 140 -12.87 -0.43 -25.13
CA VAL A 140 -11.63 -0.13 -24.39
C VAL A 140 -11.23 -1.32 -23.51
N ASN A 141 -12.19 -1.96 -22.83
CA ASN A 141 -11.95 -3.17 -22.06
C ASN A 141 -11.46 -4.34 -22.94
N LEU A 142 -12.14 -4.60 -24.06
CA LEU A 142 -11.73 -5.64 -25.02
C LEU A 142 -10.34 -5.38 -25.61
N LEU A 143 -10.05 -4.13 -25.98
CA LEU A 143 -8.75 -3.73 -26.52
C LEU A 143 -7.64 -3.88 -25.48
N ARG A 144 -7.89 -3.47 -24.23
CA ARG A 144 -6.97 -3.66 -23.10
C ARG A 144 -6.65 -5.14 -22.91
N SER A 145 -7.68 -6.00 -22.88
CA SER A 145 -7.51 -7.46 -22.78
C SER A 145 -6.72 -8.03 -23.96
N ALA A 146 -7.01 -7.59 -25.19
CA ALA A 146 -6.27 -8.03 -26.38
C ALA A 146 -4.78 -7.64 -26.34
N LYS A 147 -4.46 -6.42 -25.87
CA LYS A 147 -3.07 -5.98 -25.67
C LYS A 147 -2.32 -6.82 -24.65
N ILE A 148 -3.00 -7.23 -23.60
CA ILE A 148 -2.46 -8.09 -22.55
C ILE A 148 -2.18 -9.47 -23.14
N HIS A 149 -3.14 -10.07 -23.84
CA HIS A 149 -2.98 -11.35 -24.52
C HIS A 149 -1.85 -11.30 -25.57
N ALA A 150 -1.69 -10.19 -26.29
CA ALA A 150 -0.60 -10.02 -27.25
C ALA A 150 0.79 -9.96 -26.61
N LYS A 151 0.89 -9.61 -25.32
CA LYS A 151 2.15 -9.50 -24.57
C LYS A 151 2.48 -10.75 -23.76
N VAL A 152 1.48 -11.55 -23.41
CA VAL A 152 1.64 -12.76 -22.59
C VAL A 152 1.57 -13.99 -23.46
N LYS A 153 2.56 -14.88 -23.31
CA LYS A 153 2.46 -16.20 -23.90
C LYS A 153 1.43 -17.00 -23.11
N LEU A 154 0.27 -17.24 -23.72
CA LEU A 154 -0.80 -18.04 -23.14
C LEU A 154 -0.76 -19.44 -23.73
N GLU A 155 -0.56 -20.43 -22.87
CA GLU A 155 -0.75 -21.83 -23.24
C GLU A 155 -2.24 -22.09 -23.52
N PRO A 156 -2.60 -23.03 -24.41
CA PRO A 156 -4.01 -23.31 -24.75
C PRO A 156 -4.89 -23.71 -23.55
N TYR A 157 -4.26 -24.21 -22.48
CA TYR A 157 -4.89 -24.64 -21.24
C TYR A 157 -4.67 -23.64 -20.08
N SER A 158 -4.17 -22.44 -20.38
CA SER A 158 -4.00 -21.38 -19.39
C SER A 158 -5.19 -20.44 -19.36
N GLU A 159 -5.53 -19.99 -18.16
CA GLU A 159 -6.56 -18.98 -17.92
C GLU A 159 -5.92 -17.81 -17.18
N ILE A 160 -6.22 -16.58 -17.59
CA ILE A 160 -5.80 -15.41 -16.83
C ILE A 160 -6.79 -15.20 -15.68
N VAL A 161 -6.28 -15.25 -14.45
CA VAL A 161 -7.07 -15.08 -13.22
C VAL A 161 -7.11 -13.63 -12.79
N LYS A 162 -5.99 -12.92 -12.93
CA LYS A 162 -5.87 -11.52 -12.48
C LYS A 162 -4.99 -10.70 -13.40
N ILE A 163 -5.41 -9.44 -13.58
CA ILE A 163 -4.71 -8.43 -14.37
C ILE A 163 -4.62 -7.15 -13.53
N ALA A 164 -3.41 -6.60 -13.45
CA ALA A 164 -3.10 -5.27 -12.96
C ALA A 164 -2.18 -4.54 -13.96
N ASP A 165 -1.77 -3.31 -13.65
CA ASP A 165 -0.99 -2.49 -14.58
C ASP A 165 0.40 -3.08 -14.87
N SER A 166 0.98 -3.80 -13.91
CA SER A 166 2.30 -4.43 -14.04
C SER A 166 2.33 -5.96 -13.88
N THR A 167 1.24 -6.55 -13.40
CA THR A 167 1.18 -7.96 -13.02
C THR A 167 0.04 -8.68 -13.72
N ILE A 168 0.34 -9.83 -14.32
CA ILE A 168 -0.65 -10.73 -14.90
C ILE A 168 -0.43 -12.09 -14.26
N ILE A 169 -1.48 -12.62 -13.64
CA ILE A 169 -1.46 -13.94 -13.02
C ILE A 169 -2.32 -14.87 -13.86
N LYS A 170 -1.71 -15.92 -14.37
CA LYS A 170 -2.40 -17.02 -15.07
C LYS A 170 -2.37 -18.29 -14.23
N ARG A 171 -3.39 -19.12 -14.38
CA ARG A 171 -3.44 -20.47 -13.82
C ARG A 171 -3.49 -21.51 -14.92
N VAL A 172 -2.95 -22.68 -14.64
CA VAL A 172 -3.00 -23.89 -15.48
C VAL A 172 -3.37 -25.09 -14.59
N PRO A 173 -3.91 -26.18 -15.13
CA PRO A 173 -4.11 -27.41 -14.35
C PRO A 173 -2.81 -27.84 -13.67
N ALA A 174 -2.88 -28.25 -12.41
CA ALA A 174 -1.70 -28.62 -11.61
C ALA A 174 -0.80 -29.63 -12.36
N GLY A 175 0.51 -29.39 -12.32
CA GLY A 175 1.51 -30.23 -12.99
C GLY A 175 1.73 -29.92 -14.49
N LYS A 176 0.90 -29.06 -15.11
CA LYS A 176 1.18 -28.55 -16.46
C LYS A 176 2.21 -27.43 -16.39
N LYS A 177 3.13 -27.39 -17.37
CA LYS A 177 4.13 -26.31 -17.48
C LYS A 177 3.53 -25.10 -18.18
N ALA A 178 3.83 -23.91 -17.70
CA ALA A 178 3.51 -22.65 -18.37
C ALA A 178 4.75 -21.75 -18.42
N SER A 179 4.76 -20.76 -19.32
CA SER A 179 5.75 -19.68 -19.29
C SER A 179 5.61 -18.81 -18.04
N GLY A 180 6.71 -18.19 -17.63
CA GLY A 180 6.78 -17.34 -16.45
C GLY A 180 7.29 -18.06 -15.21
N ASN A 181 7.27 -17.34 -14.09
CA ASN A 181 7.67 -17.81 -12.77
C ASN A 181 6.44 -18.31 -12.01
N LYS A 182 6.58 -19.43 -11.28
CA LYS A 182 5.54 -19.91 -10.37
C LYS A 182 5.24 -18.86 -9.30
N THR A 183 3.98 -18.78 -8.85
CA THR A 183 3.55 -17.83 -7.82
C THR A 183 2.31 -18.34 -7.07
N ALA A 184 1.71 -17.51 -6.20
CA ALA A 184 0.49 -17.84 -5.46
C ALA A 184 0.59 -19.21 -4.75
N PHE A 185 -0.50 -19.98 -4.74
CA PHE A 185 -0.58 -21.30 -4.10
C PHE A 185 0.52 -22.27 -4.56
N SER A 186 1.03 -22.15 -5.80
CA SER A 186 2.08 -23.03 -6.32
C SER A 186 3.42 -22.95 -5.59
N LEU A 187 3.66 -21.88 -4.84
CA LEU A 187 4.90 -21.71 -4.08
C LEU A 187 4.71 -21.89 -2.56
N PHE A 188 3.49 -22.13 -2.08
CA PHE A 188 3.21 -22.18 -0.64
C PHE A 188 4.04 -23.23 0.10
N GLU A 189 4.31 -24.38 -0.53
CA GLU A 189 5.10 -25.45 0.09
C GLU A 189 6.55 -25.01 0.39
N GLN A 190 7.13 -24.14 -0.45
CA GLN A 190 8.48 -23.58 -0.22
C GLN A 190 8.53 -22.69 1.02
N TYR A 191 7.39 -22.15 1.46
CA TYR A 191 7.23 -21.36 2.67
C TYR A 191 6.61 -22.19 3.81
N GLY A 192 6.68 -23.52 3.70
CA GLY A 192 6.24 -24.46 4.74
C GLY A 192 4.73 -24.58 4.89
N VAL A 193 3.94 -24.20 3.88
CA VAL A 193 2.49 -24.39 3.85
C VAL A 193 2.15 -25.39 2.74
N LYS A 194 1.92 -26.65 3.12
CA LYS A 194 1.52 -27.68 2.15
C LYS A 194 0.05 -27.52 1.80
N TYR A 195 -0.26 -27.14 0.56
CA TYR A 195 -1.62 -26.98 0.07
C TYR A 195 -1.73 -27.53 -1.36
N ASP A 196 -2.56 -28.54 -1.52
CA ASP A 196 -2.77 -29.20 -2.81
C ASP A 196 -3.85 -28.44 -3.61
N SER A 197 -3.41 -27.43 -4.35
CA SER A 197 -4.27 -26.69 -5.28
C SER A 197 -4.51 -27.49 -6.56
N PRO A 198 -5.73 -27.50 -7.14
CA PRO A 198 -5.99 -28.09 -8.45
C PRO A 198 -5.29 -27.34 -9.60
N PHE A 199 -4.74 -26.17 -9.33
CA PHE A 199 -4.08 -25.32 -10.32
C PHE A 199 -2.68 -24.90 -9.89
N ASP A 200 -1.80 -24.80 -10.89
CA ASP A 200 -0.54 -24.09 -10.79
C ASP A 200 -0.67 -22.65 -11.33
N PHE A 201 -0.05 -21.68 -10.67
CA PHE A 201 -0.14 -20.25 -10.98
C PHE A 201 1.21 -19.69 -11.42
N TYR A 202 1.17 -18.81 -12.41
CA TYR A 202 2.35 -18.23 -13.05
C TYR A 202 2.19 -16.71 -13.29
N THR A 203 3.31 -16.01 -13.24
CA THR A 203 3.44 -14.59 -13.63
C THR A 203 4.76 -14.37 -14.36
N GLU A 204 4.80 -13.44 -15.30
CA GLU A 204 6.04 -13.09 -16.01
C GLU A 204 6.98 -12.23 -15.13
N ALA A 205 6.45 -11.60 -14.09
CA ALA A 205 7.24 -10.82 -13.14
C ALA A 205 8.16 -11.72 -12.29
N ARG A 206 9.22 -11.12 -11.74
CA ARG A 206 9.98 -11.77 -10.67
C ARG A 206 9.09 -11.89 -9.43
N VAL A 207 9.18 -13.03 -8.75
CA VAL A 207 8.33 -13.36 -7.60
C VAL A 207 9.17 -13.41 -6.33
N GLU A 208 8.78 -12.63 -5.34
CA GLU A 208 9.26 -12.67 -3.95
C GLU A 208 8.17 -13.20 -3.01
N ALA A 209 8.47 -13.34 -1.71
CA ALA A 209 7.55 -13.93 -0.74
C ALA A 209 6.24 -13.14 -0.60
N GLU A 210 6.32 -11.81 -0.71
CA GLU A 210 5.20 -10.89 -0.66
C GLU A 210 4.28 -11.07 -1.87
N ASP A 211 4.87 -11.24 -3.06
CA ASP A 211 4.13 -11.53 -4.29
C ASP A 211 3.38 -12.87 -4.14
N VAL A 212 4.02 -13.90 -3.59
CA VAL A 212 3.38 -15.22 -3.38
C VAL A 212 2.10 -15.09 -2.55
N LEU A 213 2.16 -14.41 -1.40
CA LEU A 213 0.96 -14.22 -0.57
C LEU A 213 -0.09 -13.38 -1.30
N VAL A 214 0.28 -12.21 -1.83
CA VAL A 214 -0.70 -11.29 -2.43
C VAL A 214 -1.33 -11.87 -3.69
N HIS A 215 -0.56 -12.58 -4.51
CA HIS A 215 -1.08 -13.27 -5.69
C HIS A 215 -2.06 -14.37 -5.30
N ALA A 216 -1.80 -15.12 -4.24
CA ALA A 216 -2.74 -16.12 -3.72
C ALA A 216 -4.04 -15.47 -3.22
N ILE A 217 -3.95 -14.35 -2.49
CA ILE A 217 -5.12 -13.56 -2.07
C ILE A 217 -5.93 -13.12 -3.29
N ALA A 218 -5.27 -12.62 -4.33
CA ALA A 218 -5.91 -12.17 -5.56
C ALA A 218 -6.55 -13.29 -6.39
N CYS A 219 -6.10 -14.53 -6.22
CA CYS A 219 -6.63 -15.72 -6.89
C CYS A 219 -7.55 -16.56 -6.00
N SER A 220 -7.86 -16.10 -4.78
CA SER A 220 -8.69 -16.84 -3.82
C SER A 220 -10.15 -16.79 -4.22
N GLU A 221 -10.80 -17.95 -4.35
CA GLU A 221 -12.21 -18.06 -4.76
C GLU A 221 -13.08 -18.59 -3.60
N THR A 222 -12.50 -19.36 -2.69
CA THR A 222 -13.20 -20.06 -1.61
C THR A 222 -12.77 -19.56 -0.24
N ARG A 223 -13.59 -19.83 0.79
CA ARG A 223 -13.21 -19.56 2.18
C ARG A 223 -11.97 -20.34 2.61
N MET A 224 -11.76 -21.51 2.04
CA MET A 224 -10.57 -22.33 2.30
C MET A 224 -9.31 -21.66 1.76
N ASP A 225 -9.37 -21.04 0.58
CA ASP A 225 -8.24 -20.29 0.02
C ASP A 225 -7.81 -19.16 0.96
N PHE A 226 -8.77 -18.37 1.46
CA PHE A 226 -8.49 -17.32 2.44
C PHE A 226 -7.91 -17.88 3.75
N ALA A 227 -8.41 -19.01 4.24
CA ALA A 227 -7.87 -19.68 5.42
C ALA A 227 -6.40 -20.11 5.22
N ILE A 228 -6.06 -20.67 4.05
CA ILE A 228 -4.69 -21.06 3.72
C ILE A 228 -3.79 -19.82 3.55
N CYS A 229 -4.29 -18.74 2.94
CA CYS A 229 -3.58 -17.45 2.91
C CYS A 229 -3.33 -16.89 4.33
N THR A 230 -4.29 -17.02 5.25
CA THR A 230 -4.09 -16.65 6.67
C THR A 230 -3.00 -17.50 7.32
N ILE A 231 -2.97 -18.81 7.06
CA ILE A 231 -1.94 -19.71 7.57
C ILE A 231 -0.55 -19.32 7.03
N PHE A 232 -0.46 -19.03 5.73
CA PHE A 232 0.77 -18.53 5.10
C PHE A 232 1.25 -17.25 5.77
N TYR A 233 0.35 -16.27 5.91
CA TYR A 233 0.66 -15.00 6.57
C TYR A 233 1.14 -15.23 8.00
N ALA A 234 0.37 -15.94 8.83
CA ALA A 234 0.69 -16.17 10.24
C ALA A 234 2.04 -16.88 10.42
N LYS A 235 2.39 -17.80 9.52
CA LYS A 235 3.65 -18.54 9.54
C LYS A 235 4.86 -17.70 9.11
N ASN A 236 4.67 -16.79 8.16
CA ASN A 236 5.77 -16.07 7.51
C ASN A 236 5.84 -14.58 7.87
N ARG A 237 4.88 -14.04 8.66
CA ARG A 237 4.72 -12.61 8.94
C ARG A 237 5.97 -11.87 9.41
N GLN A 238 6.91 -12.55 10.08
CA GLN A 238 8.15 -11.94 10.56
C GLN A 238 9.18 -11.69 9.44
N ASN A 239 9.07 -12.44 8.33
CA ASN A 239 9.98 -12.38 7.19
C ASN A 239 9.40 -11.60 6.01
N LEU A 240 8.15 -11.13 6.11
CA LEU A 240 7.48 -10.40 5.04
C LEU A 240 7.70 -8.89 5.20
N ASP A 241 8.13 -8.24 4.12
CA ASP A 241 8.24 -6.80 4.03
C ASP A 241 6.84 -6.18 3.84
N PHE A 242 6.39 -5.43 4.85
CA PHE A 242 5.08 -4.80 4.85
C PHE A 242 4.91 -3.76 3.72
N TYR A 243 5.95 -3.00 3.40
CA TYR A 243 5.88 -1.98 2.35
C TYR A 243 5.69 -2.63 0.98
N LYS A 244 6.41 -3.74 0.72
CA LYS A 244 6.23 -4.53 -0.50
C LYS A 244 4.84 -5.17 -0.56
N LEU A 245 4.38 -5.81 0.52
CA LEU A 245 3.03 -6.37 0.61
C LEU A 245 1.96 -5.32 0.26
N LYS A 246 2.02 -4.14 0.89
CA LYS A 246 1.10 -3.03 0.62
C LYS A 246 1.12 -2.63 -0.84
N LYS A 247 2.30 -2.46 -1.42
CA LYS A 247 2.47 -2.04 -2.82
C LYS A 247 1.84 -3.04 -3.80
N VAL A 248 2.18 -4.32 -3.67
CA VAL A 248 1.67 -5.37 -4.56
C VAL A 248 0.16 -5.54 -4.37
N ALA A 249 -0.33 -5.44 -3.13
CA ALA A 249 -1.76 -5.57 -2.85
C ALA A 249 -2.58 -4.38 -3.36
N LYS A 250 -2.04 -3.16 -3.36
CA LYS A 250 -2.67 -2.00 -4.01
C LYS A 250 -2.70 -2.17 -5.53
N ASP A 251 -1.62 -2.62 -6.18
CA ASP A 251 -1.59 -2.89 -7.64
C ASP A 251 -2.67 -3.90 -8.05
N LEU A 252 -2.83 -4.97 -7.29
CA LEU A 252 -3.82 -6.02 -7.56
C LEU A 252 -5.22 -5.72 -6.99
N SER A 253 -5.42 -4.56 -6.36
CA SER A 253 -6.69 -4.15 -5.74
C SER A 253 -7.21 -5.16 -4.71
N VAL A 254 -6.32 -5.70 -3.88
CA VAL A 254 -6.62 -6.67 -2.81
C VAL A 254 -6.06 -6.24 -1.45
N TYR A 255 -5.71 -4.96 -1.30
CA TYR A 255 -5.15 -4.43 -0.04
C TYR A 255 -6.08 -4.60 1.15
N ASP A 256 -7.38 -4.37 0.98
CA ASP A 256 -8.40 -4.61 2.02
C ASP A 256 -8.42 -6.08 2.48
N LEU A 257 -8.26 -7.03 1.55
CA LEU A 257 -8.25 -8.46 1.87
C LEU A 257 -6.96 -8.90 2.58
N LEU A 258 -5.82 -8.30 2.23
CA LEU A 258 -4.57 -8.52 2.94
C LEU A 258 -4.67 -8.06 4.40
N LEU A 259 -5.27 -6.89 4.64
CA LEU A 259 -5.53 -6.38 5.97
C LEU A 259 -6.49 -7.28 6.75
N ASP A 260 -7.58 -7.73 6.11
CA ASP A 260 -8.53 -8.66 6.70
C ASP A 260 -7.90 -10.01 7.07
N ILE A 261 -6.99 -10.54 6.25
CA ILE A 261 -6.19 -11.73 6.58
C ILE A 261 -5.35 -11.50 7.84
N ALA A 262 -4.67 -10.36 7.94
CA ALA A 262 -3.85 -10.04 9.10
C ALA A 262 -4.71 -9.90 10.37
N ASN A 263 -5.88 -9.28 10.25
CA ASN A 263 -6.84 -9.12 11.34
C ASN A 263 -7.45 -10.45 11.78
N TYR A 264 -7.88 -11.28 10.82
CA TYR A 264 -8.44 -12.60 11.07
C TYR A 264 -7.45 -13.52 11.81
N ALA A 265 -6.15 -13.43 11.46
CA ALA A 265 -5.09 -14.18 12.14
C ALA A 265 -4.94 -13.85 13.64
N VAL A 266 -5.41 -12.69 14.09
CA VAL A 266 -5.29 -12.22 15.48
C VAL A 266 -6.64 -11.96 16.14
N LEU A 267 -7.74 -12.46 15.58
CA LEU A 267 -9.11 -12.23 16.05
C LEU A 267 -9.46 -10.73 16.22
N ALA A 268 -8.90 -9.89 15.35
CA ALA A 268 -9.30 -8.50 15.24
C ALA A 268 -10.53 -8.37 14.31
N ASN A 269 -10.97 -7.13 14.09
CA ASN A 269 -12.13 -6.84 13.26
C ASN A 269 -11.85 -7.15 11.78
N VAL A 270 -12.74 -7.88 11.11
CA VAL A 270 -12.59 -8.30 9.71
C VAL A 270 -13.71 -7.69 8.90
N LYS A 271 -13.38 -6.90 7.87
CA LYS A 271 -14.37 -6.17 7.07
C LYS A 271 -15.19 -7.10 6.18
N ASN A 272 -14.54 -8.06 5.51
CA ASN A 272 -15.15 -9.03 4.60
C ASN A 272 -15.29 -10.41 5.30
N GLN A 273 -15.92 -10.46 6.47
CA GLN A 273 -15.99 -11.67 7.31
C GLN A 273 -16.57 -12.88 6.58
N GLU A 274 -17.48 -12.68 5.63
CA GLU A 274 -18.12 -13.72 4.82
C GLU A 274 -17.15 -14.51 3.93
N LYS A 275 -15.96 -13.96 3.66
CA LYS A 275 -14.89 -14.62 2.89
C LYS A 275 -14.05 -15.57 3.72
N PHE A 276 -14.17 -15.54 5.04
CA PHE A 276 -13.37 -16.35 5.94
C PHE A 276 -14.20 -17.50 6.51
N LEU A 277 -13.53 -18.59 6.88
CA LEU A 277 -14.17 -19.67 7.64
C LEU A 277 -14.61 -19.16 9.03
N PRO A 278 -15.65 -19.73 9.62
CA PRO A 278 -15.89 -19.58 11.05
C PRO A 278 -14.64 -19.99 11.84
N TYR A 279 -14.32 -19.25 12.90
CA TYR A 279 -13.04 -19.45 13.60
C TYR A 279 -12.90 -20.85 14.24
N ASP A 280 -14.02 -21.45 14.65
CA ASP A 280 -14.05 -22.82 15.19
C ASP A 280 -13.70 -23.87 14.13
N GLU A 281 -13.93 -23.59 12.83
CA GLU A 281 -13.50 -24.44 11.71
C GLU A 281 -12.04 -24.17 11.32
N PHE A 282 -11.61 -22.91 11.40
CA PHE A 282 -10.23 -22.52 11.11
C PHE A 282 -9.22 -23.04 12.14
N LYS A 283 -9.60 -23.07 13.41
CA LYS A 283 -8.71 -23.45 14.52
C LYS A 283 -8.16 -24.88 14.39
N PRO A 284 -8.97 -25.93 14.09
CA PRO A 284 -8.46 -27.25 13.73
C PRO A 284 -7.48 -27.25 12.57
N LEU A 285 -7.79 -26.51 11.50
CA LEU A 285 -6.91 -26.41 10.33
C LEU A 285 -5.56 -25.81 10.71
N ALA A 286 -5.54 -24.69 11.42
CA ALA A 286 -4.31 -24.04 11.82
C ALA A 286 -3.43 -24.88 12.77
N ARG A 287 -4.04 -25.74 13.60
CA ARG A 287 -3.31 -26.73 14.41
C ARG A 287 -2.52 -27.73 13.54
N GLN A 288 -3.06 -28.14 12.38
CA GLN A 288 -2.36 -29.03 11.45
C GLN A 288 -1.07 -28.38 10.92
N TYR A 289 -1.06 -27.05 10.77
CA TYR A 289 0.13 -26.27 10.38
C TYR A 289 1.02 -25.86 11.56
N LYS A 290 0.78 -26.41 12.76
CA LYS A 290 1.51 -26.11 14.00
C LYS A 290 1.45 -24.63 14.41
N LEU A 291 0.37 -23.93 14.06
CA LEU A 291 0.15 -22.52 14.42
C LEU A 291 -0.62 -22.33 15.75
N SER A 292 -0.78 -23.41 16.52
CA SER A 292 -1.56 -23.46 17.76
C SER A 292 -1.16 -22.39 18.77
N GLU A 293 0.11 -21.99 18.80
CA GLU A 293 0.65 -20.99 19.74
C GLU A 293 0.52 -19.56 19.19
N ILE A 294 0.62 -19.39 17.87
CA ILE A 294 0.51 -18.11 17.17
C ILE A 294 -0.94 -17.58 17.18
N LEU A 295 -1.92 -18.48 17.28
CA LEU A 295 -3.36 -18.17 17.31
C LEU A 295 -3.99 -18.16 18.71
N ARG A 296 -3.20 -18.26 19.79
CA ARG A 296 -3.77 -18.25 21.15
C ARG A 296 -4.28 -16.87 21.50
N VAL A 297 -5.57 -16.75 21.83
CA VAL A 297 -6.09 -15.62 22.61
C VAL A 297 -5.55 -15.75 24.03
N PRO A 298 -4.67 -14.86 24.50
CA PRO A 298 -4.24 -14.92 25.89
C PRO A 298 -5.43 -14.60 26.79
N LYS A 299 -5.45 -15.22 27.97
CA LYS A 299 -6.39 -14.79 29.00
C LYS A 299 -5.99 -13.38 29.43
N PRO A 300 -6.95 -12.45 29.64
CA PRO A 300 -6.64 -11.19 30.31
C PRO A 300 -5.92 -11.51 31.63
N TYR A 301 -4.90 -10.72 31.97
CA TYR A 301 -4.26 -10.78 33.27
C TYR A 301 -4.82 -9.62 34.12
N PRO A 302 -5.99 -9.80 34.77
CA PRO A 302 -6.72 -8.69 35.40
C PRO A 302 -5.88 -7.93 36.44
N ASP A 303 -5.03 -8.64 37.19
CA ASP A 303 -4.24 -8.09 38.29
C ASP A 303 -2.73 -8.09 38.01
N LEU A 304 -2.30 -8.02 36.75
CA LEU A 304 -0.88 -8.01 36.38
C LEU A 304 -0.11 -6.91 37.11
N LEU A 305 -0.67 -5.69 37.10
CA LEU A 305 -0.03 -4.52 37.70
C LEU A 305 0.15 -4.68 39.21
N GLN A 306 -0.84 -5.26 39.88
CA GLN A 306 -0.76 -5.55 41.31
C GLN A 306 0.25 -6.66 41.60
N SER A 307 0.24 -7.72 40.80
CA SER A 307 1.17 -8.86 40.93
C SER A 307 2.62 -8.43 40.75
N LEU A 308 2.87 -7.53 39.79
CA LEU A 308 4.15 -6.86 39.59
C LEU A 308 4.54 -6.02 40.80
N ALA A 309 3.64 -5.17 41.29
CA ALA A 309 3.88 -4.30 42.45
C ALA A 309 4.23 -5.07 43.73
N GLU A 310 3.65 -6.26 43.93
CA GLU A 310 3.94 -7.14 45.07
C GLU A 310 5.33 -7.78 45.00
N ARG A 311 5.93 -7.88 43.81
CA ARG A 311 7.23 -8.52 43.55
C ARG A 311 8.35 -7.53 43.27
N THR A 312 8.03 -6.26 43.08
CA THR A 312 9.01 -5.18 43.00
C THR A 312 9.42 -4.72 44.39
N GLU A 313 10.65 -5.02 44.80
CA GLU A 313 11.21 -4.62 46.10
C GLU A 313 11.59 -3.12 46.16
N ARG A 314 11.92 -2.52 45.00
CA ARG A 314 12.38 -1.14 44.90
C ARG A 314 11.31 -0.24 44.31
N SER A 315 11.28 1.01 44.76
CA SER A 315 10.41 2.03 44.17
C SER A 315 10.82 2.29 42.72
N ILE A 316 9.99 1.91 41.76
CA ILE A 316 10.24 2.16 40.33
C ILE A 316 9.03 2.81 39.65
N SER A 317 9.31 3.58 38.60
CA SER A 317 8.29 4.20 37.75
C SER A 317 8.36 3.59 36.35
N LEU A 318 7.22 3.14 35.83
CA LEU A 318 7.08 2.52 34.51
C LEU A 318 6.01 3.24 33.70
N TYR A 319 6.17 3.30 32.38
CA TYR A 319 5.13 3.83 31.49
C TYR A 319 4.47 2.68 30.73
N LEU A 320 3.15 2.72 30.61
CA LEU A 320 2.39 1.76 29.80
C LEU A 320 1.86 2.42 28.54
N THR A 321 1.82 1.66 27.46
CA THR A 321 1.26 2.08 26.18
C THR A 321 0.51 0.93 25.50
N GLY A 322 0.07 1.15 24.26
CA GLY A 322 -0.48 0.11 23.41
C GLY A 322 -1.84 -0.43 23.85
N GLY A 323 -2.09 -1.70 23.50
CA GLY A 323 -3.41 -2.32 23.64
C GLY A 323 -3.87 -2.48 25.09
N GLU A 324 -2.93 -2.61 26.03
CA GLU A 324 -3.26 -2.77 27.46
C GLU A 324 -3.82 -1.49 28.08
N VAL A 325 -3.28 -0.33 27.73
CA VAL A 325 -3.85 0.95 28.17
C VAL A 325 -5.24 1.16 27.56
N MET A 326 -5.43 0.78 26.30
CA MET A 326 -6.74 0.81 25.65
C MET A 326 -7.74 -0.11 26.37
N ARG A 327 -7.32 -1.30 26.82
CA ARG A 327 -8.14 -2.21 27.63
C ARG A 327 -8.52 -1.60 28.96
N TYR A 328 -7.56 -1.01 29.68
CA TYR A 328 -7.81 -0.32 30.94
C TYR A 328 -8.83 0.82 30.78
N ARG A 329 -8.77 1.55 29.65
CA ARG A 329 -9.73 2.60 29.27
C ARG A 329 -11.04 2.07 28.66
N LYS A 330 -11.27 0.76 28.65
CA LYS A 330 -12.46 0.09 28.07
C LYS A 330 -12.67 0.36 26.57
N LEU A 331 -11.60 0.74 25.86
CA LEU A 331 -11.60 0.91 24.41
C LEU A 331 -11.39 -0.43 23.68
N LYS A 332 -10.84 -1.43 24.37
CA LYS A 332 -10.54 -2.76 23.82
C LYS A 332 -10.89 -3.87 24.82
N ALA A 333 -11.37 -5.01 24.33
CA ALA A 333 -11.75 -6.14 25.19
C ALA A 333 -10.55 -7.02 25.59
N VAL A 334 -9.65 -7.31 24.65
CA VAL A 334 -8.48 -8.18 24.86
C VAL A 334 -7.24 -7.58 24.19
N THR A 335 -6.07 -7.83 24.77
CA THR A 335 -4.78 -7.50 24.16
C THR A 335 -3.86 -8.71 24.21
N TYR A 336 -3.06 -8.90 23.17
CA TYR A 336 -2.12 -10.01 23.06
C TYR A 336 -0.76 -9.69 23.68
N ASP A 337 -0.42 -8.41 23.64
CA ASP A 337 0.88 -7.87 24.03
C ASP A 337 0.64 -6.72 25.03
N ILE A 338 1.55 -6.57 25.99
CA ILE A 338 1.57 -5.51 27.00
C ILE A 338 2.88 -4.75 26.83
N ASP A 339 2.75 -3.51 26.38
CA ASP A 339 3.89 -2.63 26.08
C ASP A 339 4.27 -1.81 27.33
N ILE A 340 5.43 -2.13 27.92
CA ILE A 340 5.97 -1.44 29.11
C ILE A 340 7.26 -0.72 28.74
N ILE A 341 7.38 0.54 29.17
CA ILE A 341 8.56 1.36 28.96
C ILE A 341 9.24 1.60 30.31
N ALA A 342 10.43 1.05 30.45
CA ALA A 342 11.33 1.30 31.58
C ALA A 342 12.20 2.53 31.29
N PRO A 343 12.12 3.60 32.10
CA PRO A 343 12.82 4.85 31.82
C PRO A 343 14.35 4.76 31.98
N ASN A 344 14.83 3.77 32.74
CA ASN A 344 16.25 3.54 32.99
C ASN A 344 16.54 2.05 33.27
N LEU A 345 17.82 1.71 33.31
CA LEU A 345 18.29 0.33 33.49
C LEU A 345 17.91 -0.26 34.86
N GLN A 346 17.80 0.58 35.90
CA GLN A 346 17.41 0.14 37.23
C GLN A 346 15.93 -0.29 37.27
N ALA A 347 15.05 0.49 36.66
CA ALA A 347 13.64 0.16 36.50
C ALA A 347 13.47 -1.11 35.66
N TYR A 348 14.23 -1.24 34.57
CA TYR A 348 14.24 -2.44 33.74
C TYR A 348 14.62 -3.70 34.55
N ARG A 349 15.76 -3.67 35.25
CA ARG A 349 16.25 -4.83 36.03
C ARG A 349 15.24 -5.25 37.10
N SER A 350 14.63 -4.29 37.78
CA SER A 350 13.64 -4.54 38.83
C SER A 350 12.35 -5.15 38.24
N LEU A 351 11.91 -4.69 37.07
CA LEU A 351 10.77 -5.25 36.34
C LEU A 351 11.04 -6.69 35.89
N VAL A 352 12.20 -6.95 35.31
CA VAL A 352 12.60 -8.29 34.84
C VAL A 352 12.62 -9.29 36.00
N GLN A 353 13.22 -8.92 37.13
CA GLN A 353 13.25 -9.79 38.31
C GLN A 353 11.82 -10.14 38.80
N ALA A 354 10.91 -9.16 38.80
CA ALA A 354 9.52 -9.40 39.16
C ALA A 354 8.81 -10.34 38.16
N LEU A 355 9.03 -10.15 36.86
CA LEU A 355 8.46 -10.98 35.80
C LEU A 355 8.95 -12.42 35.84
N GLU A 356 10.26 -12.63 36.00
CA GLU A 356 10.86 -13.97 36.15
C GLU A 356 10.30 -14.66 37.40
N GLY A 357 10.10 -13.93 38.49
CA GLY A 357 9.42 -14.43 39.70
C GLY A 357 7.93 -14.75 39.51
N MET A 358 7.30 -14.27 38.44
CA MET A 358 5.93 -14.62 38.03
C MET A 358 5.88 -15.80 37.05
N GLY A 359 7.04 -16.30 36.62
CA GLY A 359 7.17 -17.40 35.67
C GLY A 359 7.21 -16.98 34.20
N TYR A 360 7.36 -15.69 33.91
CA TYR A 360 7.68 -15.23 32.57
C TYR A 360 9.10 -15.64 32.18
N LYS A 361 9.28 -16.02 30.92
CA LYS A 361 10.58 -16.35 30.33
C LYS A 361 10.92 -15.34 29.25
N ARG A 362 12.20 -15.01 29.15
CA ARG A 362 12.72 -14.13 28.10
C ARG A 362 12.86 -14.90 26.78
N ASP A 363 12.64 -14.22 25.66
CA ASP A 363 13.09 -14.70 24.36
C ASP A 363 14.63 -14.65 24.27
N GLU A 364 15.25 -15.76 23.87
CA GLU A 364 16.70 -15.91 23.81
C GLU A 364 17.34 -15.11 22.68
N GLN A 365 16.56 -14.70 21.67
CA GLN A 365 17.03 -13.92 20.53
C GLN A 365 17.10 -12.42 20.82
N GLU A 366 16.53 -11.96 21.94
CA GLU A 366 16.43 -10.54 22.27
C GLU A 366 17.68 -9.98 22.96
N VAL A 367 17.97 -8.71 22.66
CA VAL A 367 19.14 -8.00 23.19
C VAL A 367 18.86 -7.54 24.62
N ILE A 368 19.85 -7.68 25.51
CA ILE A 368 19.77 -7.18 26.89
C ILE A 368 20.15 -5.70 26.89
N PRO A 369 19.40 -4.82 27.57
CA PRO A 369 19.77 -3.41 27.69
C PRO A 369 21.11 -3.26 28.40
N THR A 370 22.00 -2.47 27.80
CA THR A 370 23.24 -2.05 28.42
C THR A 370 23.18 -0.55 28.74
N GLU A 371 24.25 0.00 29.34
CA GLU A 371 24.32 1.45 29.60
C GLU A 371 24.49 2.27 28.32
N ASP A 372 24.99 1.63 27.26
CA ASP A 372 25.21 2.19 25.94
C ASP A 372 23.87 2.63 25.30
N PRO A 373 23.71 3.94 24.98
CA PRO A 373 22.53 4.47 24.32
C PRO A 373 22.25 3.93 22.91
N GLU A 374 23.21 3.31 22.23
CA GLU A 374 22.98 2.69 20.92
C GLU A 374 22.45 1.25 21.03
N ASN A 375 22.69 0.60 22.17
CA ASN A 375 22.10 -0.69 22.51
C ASN A 375 20.70 -0.48 23.12
N GLU A 376 19.74 -0.14 22.27
CA GLU A 376 18.33 0.02 22.65
C GLU A 376 17.55 -1.29 22.41
N PRO A 377 17.30 -2.09 23.46
CA PRO A 377 16.52 -3.31 23.34
C PRO A 377 15.01 -3.06 23.33
N ALA A 378 14.32 -3.99 22.69
CA ALA A 378 13.07 -4.51 23.19
C ALA A 378 13.41 -5.85 23.85
N SER A 379 12.85 -6.17 25.01
CA SER A 379 12.96 -7.51 25.58
C SER A 379 11.58 -8.10 25.65
N LEU A 380 11.37 -9.18 24.91
CA LEU A 380 10.12 -9.92 24.87
C LEU A 380 10.11 -10.98 25.97
N TYR A 381 9.07 -10.92 26.80
CA TYR A 381 8.82 -11.91 27.85
C TYR A 381 7.49 -12.62 27.59
N TYR A 382 7.49 -13.94 27.68
CA TYR A 382 6.30 -14.76 27.44
C TYR A 382 6.01 -15.69 28.63
N GLN A 383 4.72 -15.95 28.85
CA GLN A 383 4.24 -16.95 29.80
C GLN A 383 3.03 -17.67 29.20
N THR A 384 3.07 -19.01 29.18
CA THR A 384 2.00 -19.81 28.59
C THR A 384 0.63 -19.46 29.20
N GLY A 385 -0.29 -18.99 28.35
CA GLY A 385 -1.67 -18.68 28.73
C GLY A 385 -1.92 -17.22 29.12
N TYR A 386 -0.88 -16.40 29.22
CA TYR A 386 -0.95 -14.97 29.54
C TYR A 386 -0.42 -14.12 28.38
N PRO A 387 -0.71 -12.80 28.37
CA PRO A 387 -0.20 -11.89 27.35
C PRO A 387 1.33 -11.81 27.38
N ASN A 388 1.93 -11.59 26.20
CA ASN A 388 3.35 -11.28 26.10
C ASN A 388 3.62 -9.89 26.66
N ILE A 389 4.85 -9.67 27.14
CA ILE A 389 5.28 -8.39 27.68
C ILE A 389 6.47 -7.89 26.87
N ASP A 390 6.25 -6.79 26.17
CA ASP A 390 7.28 -6.06 25.43
C ASP A 390 7.85 -4.98 26.35
N ILE A 391 9.13 -5.11 26.73
CA ILE A 391 9.82 -4.13 27.56
C ILE A 391 10.72 -3.28 26.69
N PHE A 392 10.45 -1.98 26.66
CA PHE A 392 11.25 -0.98 25.96
C PHE A 392 12.08 -0.17 26.95
N THR A 393 13.34 0.13 26.59
CA THR A 393 14.15 1.12 27.33
C THR A 393 14.42 2.33 26.47
N ARG A 394 14.14 3.54 27.01
CA ARG A 394 14.37 4.86 26.38
C ARG A 394 13.54 5.16 25.11
N ARG A 395 13.48 4.25 24.13
CA ARG A 395 12.71 4.35 22.89
C ARG A 395 11.77 3.16 22.68
N VAL A 396 10.61 3.44 22.10
CA VAL A 396 9.61 2.44 21.69
C VAL A 396 9.86 2.05 20.24
N CYS A 397 10.00 0.75 19.99
CA CYS A 397 10.25 0.15 18.67
C CYS A 397 11.41 0.80 17.88
N LYS A 398 12.45 1.33 18.55
CA LYS A 398 13.56 2.06 17.92
C LYS A 398 13.13 3.29 17.10
N GLN A 399 11.92 3.79 17.31
CA GLN A 399 11.37 4.93 16.57
C GLN A 399 11.13 6.13 17.47
N TYR A 400 10.18 6.06 18.39
CA TYR A 400 9.82 7.21 19.23
C TYR A 400 10.40 7.13 20.63
N ALA A 401 10.66 8.27 21.26
CA ALA A 401 11.10 8.35 22.65
C ALA A 401 9.96 8.83 23.55
N VAL A 402 9.94 8.44 24.82
CA VAL A 402 9.03 9.06 25.80
C VAL A 402 9.56 10.46 26.13
N THR A 403 8.83 11.49 25.71
CA THR A 403 9.21 12.91 25.91
C THR A 403 8.64 13.47 27.20
N GLU A 404 9.15 14.61 27.67
CA GLU A 404 8.63 15.26 28.88
C GLU A 404 7.17 15.70 28.72
N SER A 405 6.75 16.07 27.50
CA SER A 405 5.36 16.38 27.19
C SER A 405 4.46 15.15 27.37
N MET A 406 4.89 13.98 26.90
CA MET A 406 4.19 12.71 27.14
C MET A 406 4.08 12.38 28.62
N LYS A 407 5.17 12.53 29.38
CA LYS A 407 5.18 12.25 30.83
C LYS A 407 4.19 13.13 31.60
N LYS A 408 4.07 14.41 31.21
CA LYS A 408 3.13 15.35 31.84
C LYS A 408 1.66 15.00 31.55
N ARG A 409 1.37 14.44 30.38
CA ARG A 409 0.02 13.99 30.00
C ARG A 409 -0.33 12.61 30.57
N ALA A 410 0.66 11.83 30.99
CA ALA A 410 0.44 10.47 31.44
C ALA A 410 -0.37 10.43 32.75
N GLU A 411 -1.36 9.54 32.77
CA GLU A 411 -2.18 9.29 33.95
C GLU A 411 -1.39 8.41 34.93
N THR A 412 -1.17 8.87 36.16
CA THR A 412 -0.39 8.13 37.15
C THR A 412 -1.27 7.30 38.07
N ARG A 413 -0.93 6.02 38.23
CA ARG A 413 -1.54 5.06 39.16
C ARG A 413 -0.46 4.48 40.05
N LYS A 414 -0.64 4.59 41.37
CA LYS A 414 0.34 4.16 42.36
C LYS A 414 -0.06 2.83 42.97
N PHE A 415 0.87 1.88 43.03
CA PHE A 415 0.70 0.55 43.62
C PHE A 415 1.90 0.20 44.50
N ARG A 416 1.80 0.40 45.82
CA ARG A 416 2.90 0.15 46.78
C ARG A 416 4.21 0.84 46.35
N ALA A 417 5.20 0.07 45.88
CA ALA A 417 6.50 0.55 45.40
C ALA A 417 6.53 0.76 43.87
N LEU A 418 5.40 0.69 43.17
CA LEU A 418 5.34 0.74 41.72
C LEU A 418 4.39 1.83 41.25
N ASP A 419 4.95 2.83 40.56
CA ASP A 419 4.17 3.87 39.89
C ASP A 419 4.03 3.52 38.41
N PHE A 420 2.79 3.35 37.96
CA PHE A 420 2.46 3.16 36.55
C PHE A 420 1.92 4.45 35.94
N HIS A 421 2.51 4.83 34.82
CA HIS A 421 2.12 6.01 34.05
C HIS A 421 1.48 5.56 32.73
N LEU A 422 0.16 5.65 32.63
CA LEU A 422 -0.57 5.28 31.42
C LEU A 422 -0.45 6.43 30.41
N LEU A 423 0.19 6.19 29.26
CA LEU A 423 0.31 7.21 28.22
C LEU A 423 -1.06 7.63 27.67
N SER A 424 -1.17 8.88 27.19
CA SER A 424 -2.42 9.44 26.66
C SER A 424 -2.87 8.71 25.38
N ASN A 425 -4.14 8.86 24.98
CA ASN A 425 -4.64 8.23 23.74
C ASN A 425 -3.91 8.78 22.50
N GLU A 426 -3.54 10.04 22.54
CA GLU A 426 -2.75 10.76 21.54
C GLU A 426 -1.36 10.14 21.38
N ASP A 427 -0.68 9.86 22.50
CA ASP A 427 0.66 9.27 22.50
C ASP A 427 0.63 7.81 22.04
N ILE A 428 -0.40 7.05 22.43
CA ILE A 428 -0.62 5.68 21.95
C ILE A 428 -0.89 5.68 20.44
N PHE A 429 -1.71 6.62 19.94
CA PHE A 429 -1.97 6.77 18.53
C PHE A 429 -0.67 6.99 17.76
N LEU A 430 0.15 7.96 18.20
CA LEU A 430 1.43 8.26 17.58
C LEU A 430 2.35 7.02 17.59
N PHE A 431 2.50 6.34 18.72
CA PHE A 431 3.35 5.14 18.81
C PHE A 431 2.87 4.00 17.90
N LYS A 432 1.56 3.80 17.76
CA LYS A 432 1.02 2.78 16.84
C LYS A 432 1.27 3.11 15.36
N THR A 433 1.42 4.37 14.98
CA THR A 433 1.80 4.72 13.60
C THR A 433 3.23 4.31 13.23
N ALA A 434 4.13 4.19 14.21
CA ALA A 434 5.54 3.81 13.96
C ALA A 434 5.68 2.35 13.55
N ALA A 435 4.85 1.47 14.11
CA ALA A 435 5.04 0.03 13.98
C ALA A 435 4.73 -0.48 12.56
N HIS A 436 4.00 0.28 11.74
CA HIS A 436 3.55 -0.11 10.39
C HIS A 436 2.95 -1.52 10.32
N ARG A 437 2.33 -2.02 11.41
CA ARG A 437 1.75 -3.37 11.43
C ARG A 437 0.30 -3.31 10.94
N LEU A 438 -0.06 -4.23 10.03
CA LEU A 438 -1.42 -4.38 9.48
C LEU A 438 -2.51 -4.41 10.57
N LYS A 439 -2.23 -5.00 11.74
CA LYS A 439 -3.17 -5.12 12.87
C LYS A 439 -3.48 -3.80 13.60
N ASP A 440 -2.63 -2.78 13.47
CA ASP A 440 -2.73 -1.57 14.29
C ASP A 440 -3.75 -0.55 13.75
N TYR A 441 -4.22 -0.67 12.50
CA TYR A 441 -5.17 0.28 11.90
C TYR A 441 -6.53 0.32 12.62
N ASP A 442 -7.07 -0.82 13.06
CA ASP A 442 -8.32 -0.84 13.82
C ASP A 442 -8.16 -0.18 15.19
N ASP A 443 -7.02 -0.41 15.85
CA ASP A 443 -6.71 0.25 17.13
C ASP A 443 -6.59 1.77 16.95
N LEU A 444 -5.95 2.24 15.87
CA LEU A 444 -5.89 3.66 15.51
C LEU A 444 -7.29 4.24 15.27
N ALA A 445 -8.18 3.49 14.62
CA ALA A 445 -9.56 3.92 14.39
C ALA A 445 -10.38 4.03 15.68
N ILE A 446 -10.21 3.09 16.61
CA ILE A 446 -10.83 3.13 17.94
C ILE A 446 -10.32 4.37 18.70
N LEU A 447 -9.01 4.59 18.73
CA LEU A 447 -8.41 5.76 19.39
C LEU A 447 -8.96 7.05 18.78
N ALA A 448 -8.93 7.22 17.46
CA ALA A 448 -9.44 8.41 16.79
C ALA A 448 -10.92 8.68 17.10
N ARG A 449 -11.76 7.64 17.08
CA ARG A 449 -13.19 7.75 17.41
C ARG A 449 -13.44 8.06 18.89
N SER A 450 -12.50 7.74 19.78
CA SER A 450 -12.60 8.07 21.21
C SER A 450 -12.42 9.57 21.50
N GLY A 451 -12.04 10.39 20.51
CA GLY A 451 -11.92 11.85 20.65
C GLY A 451 -10.53 12.33 21.01
N ILE A 452 -9.50 11.86 20.31
CA ILE A 452 -8.11 12.34 20.48
C ILE A 452 -7.95 13.81 20.04
N ASP A 453 -7.04 14.52 20.71
CA ASP A 453 -6.57 15.83 20.28
C ASP A 453 -5.51 15.71 19.17
N TRP A 454 -5.93 16.00 17.94
CA TRP A 454 -5.07 15.96 16.76
C TRP A 454 -3.93 16.98 16.78
N ASP A 455 -4.10 18.15 17.39
CA ASP A 455 -3.02 19.14 17.46
C ASP A 455 -1.92 18.64 18.41
N THR A 456 -2.29 18.01 19.54
CA THR A 456 -1.33 17.35 20.44
C THR A 456 -0.50 16.28 19.71
N ILE A 457 -1.13 15.47 18.85
CA ILE A 457 -0.42 14.44 18.06
C ILE A 457 0.56 15.09 17.07
N TYR A 458 0.13 16.14 16.37
CA TYR A 458 0.96 16.84 15.41
C TYR A 458 2.17 17.51 16.08
N ASP A 459 1.96 18.20 17.19
CA ASP A 459 3.03 18.86 17.94
C ASP A 459 4.02 17.84 18.50
N GLU A 460 3.52 16.71 19.01
CA GLU A 460 4.37 15.64 19.51
C GLU A 460 5.17 14.97 18.38
N LEU A 461 4.57 14.73 17.20
CA LEU A 461 5.29 14.24 16.01
C LEU A 461 6.46 15.16 15.67
N LEU A 462 6.25 16.47 15.61
CA LEU A 462 7.32 17.44 15.33
C LEU A 462 8.40 17.45 16.43
N ASN A 463 8.00 17.31 17.69
CA ASN A 463 8.92 17.21 18.82
C ASN A 463 9.81 15.96 18.72
N GLN A 464 9.23 14.81 18.36
CA GLN A 464 9.96 13.56 18.11
C GLN A 464 10.99 13.74 16.99
N GLU A 465 10.57 14.29 15.85
CA GLU A 465 11.48 14.51 14.71
C GLU A 465 12.65 15.43 15.07
N LYS A 466 12.37 16.53 15.78
CA LYS A 466 13.40 17.47 16.24
C LYS A 466 14.39 16.80 17.20
N LYS A 467 13.89 16.05 18.19
CA LYS A 467 14.70 15.42 19.22
C LYS A 467 15.57 14.30 18.66
N LEU A 468 15.01 13.50 17.76
CA LEU A 468 15.66 12.31 17.22
C LEU A 468 16.38 12.58 15.89
N LYS A 469 16.23 13.78 15.32
CA LYS A 469 16.78 14.16 14.02
C LYS A 469 16.41 13.17 12.91
N ARG A 470 15.17 12.67 12.96
CA ARG A 470 14.61 11.70 12.02
C ARG A 470 13.30 12.23 11.45
N MET A 471 12.98 11.80 10.24
CA MET A 471 11.78 12.22 9.53
C MET A 471 10.71 11.13 9.64
N PHE A 472 9.83 11.28 10.63
CA PHE A 472 8.71 10.36 10.89
C PHE A 472 7.44 10.76 10.14
N CYS A 473 7.31 12.02 9.75
CA CYS A 473 6.12 12.58 9.11
C CYS A 473 5.71 11.88 7.81
N ILE A 474 6.65 11.25 7.10
CA ILE A 474 6.36 10.49 5.88
C ILE A 474 5.56 9.24 6.22
N GLY A 475 6.14 8.34 7.04
CA GLY A 475 5.45 7.11 7.44
C GLY A 475 4.13 7.40 8.15
N PHE A 476 4.09 8.48 8.93
CA PHE A 476 2.87 8.97 9.56
C PHE A 476 1.81 9.40 8.52
N SER A 477 2.20 10.08 7.44
CA SER A 477 1.29 10.49 6.36
C SER A 477 0.68 9.29 5.65
N ASP A 478 1.48 8.25 5.38
CA ASP A 478 0.98 7.03 4.74
C ASP A 478 -0.08 6.33 5.60
N VAL A 479 0.12 6.31 6.92
CA VAL A 479 -0.86 5.76 7.88
C VAL A 479 -2.15 6.58 7.88
N LEU A 480 -2.06 7.91 7.84
CA LEU A 480 -3.25 8.77 7.77
C LEU A 480 -4.05 8.60 6.47
N GLU A 481 -3.37 8.37 5.35
CA GLU A 481 -4.04 8.10 4.07
C GLU A 481 -4.80 6.77 4.13
N ASP A 482 -4.17 5.70 4.64
CA ASP A 482 -4.83 4.41 4.82
C ASP A 482 -6.03 4.51 5.81
N MET A 483 -5.89 5.33 6.88
CA MET A 483 -6.99 5.63 7.82
C MET A 483 -8.18 6.32 7.15
N LYS A 484 -7.91 7.26 6.23
CA LYS A 484 -8.94 7.93 5.44
C LYS A 484 -9.63 6.96 4.49
N GLU A 485 -8.85 6.19 3.73
CA GLU A 485 -9.36 5.21 2.75
C GLU A 485 -10.22 4.13 3.42
N ARG A 486 -9.76 3.57 4.55
CA ARG A 486 -10.38 2.38 5.17
C ARG A 486 -11.47 2.70 6.18
N HIS A 487 -11.26 3.73 7.01
CA HIS A 487 -12.11 4.03 8.15
C HIS A 487 -12.87 5.34 8.02
N GLY A 488 -12.63 6.10 6.93
CA GLY A 488 -13.21 7.43 6.73
C GLY A 488 -12.72 8.46 7.73
N ILE A 489 -11.57 8.22 8.38
CA ILE A 489 -11.01 9.08 9.41
C ILE A 489 -9.93 9.95 8.78
N GLU A 490 -10.18 11.26 8.71
CA GLU A 490 -9.25 12.25 8.16
C GLU A 490 -8.71 13.16 9.27
N ALA A 491 -7.38 13.22 9.42
CA ALA A 491 -6.75 14.10 10.40
C ALA A 491 -6.87 15.57 9.94
N PRO A 492 -7.34 16.50 10.80
CA PRO A 492 -7.53 17.91 10.44
C PRO A 492 -6.25 18.63 9.99
N PHE A 493 -5.08 18.15 10.43
CA PHE A 493 -3.79 18.74 10.09
C PHE A 493 -3.14 18.17 8.82
N SER A 494 -3.84 17.34 8.02
CA SER A 494 -3.27 16.68 6.82
C SER A 494 -2.59 17.68 5.85
N SER A 495 -3.15 18.88 5.70
CA SER A 495 -2.54 19.95 4.91
C SER A 495 -1.28 20.56 5.56
N LYS A 496 -1.26 20.71 6.90
CA LYS A 496 -0.07 21.16 7.65
C LYS A 496 1.05 20.11 7.53
N LEU A 497 0.73 18.82 7.64
CA LEU A 497 1.68 17.71 7.52
C LEU A 497 2.32 17.66 6.12
N ARG A 498 1.52 17.73 5.05
CA ARG A 498 2.06 17.79 3.67
C ARG A 498 3.01 18.96 3.47
N ASN A 499 2.65 20.14 3.97
CA ASN A 499 3.51 21.32 3.91
C ASN A 499 4.84 21.12 4.65
N HIS A 500 4.82 20.41 5.78
CA HIS A 500 6.01 20.07 6.56
C HIS A 500 6.90 19.06 5.83
N ILE A 501 6.32 18.01 5.23
CA ILE A 501 7.04 17.02 4.40
C ILE A 501 7.77 17.73 3.24
N ILE A 502 7.04 18.54 2.45
CA ILE A 502 7.61 19.28 1.31
C ILE A 502 8.78 20.15 1.77
N GLU A 503 8.58 20.89 2.87
CA GLU A 503 9.60 21.77 3.44
C GLU A 503 10.85 20.99 3.83
N HIS A 504 10.71 19.90 4.59
CA HIS A 504 11.82 19.07 5.03
C HIS A 504 12.59 18.45 3.85
N VAL A 505 11.86 17.94 2.86
CA VAL A 505 12.44 17.29 1.67
C VAL A 505 13.26 18.27 0.86
N ILE A 506 12.76 19.49 0.68
CA ILE A 506 13.49 20.55 -0.01
C ILE A 506 14.74 20.93 0.81
N THR A 507 14.57 21.20 2.11
CA THR A 507 15.68 21.62 2.97
C THR A 507 16.79 20.58 3.06
N THR A 508 16.48 19.28 2.99
CA THR A 508 17.48 18.20 3.03
C THR A 508 18.07 17.84 1.68
N ALA A 509 17.36 18.07 0.57
CA ALA A 509 17.82 17.68 -0.76
C ALA A 509 18.58 18.78 -1.52
N THR A 510 18.49 20.05 -1.09
CA THR A 510 19.07 21.18 -1.82
C THR A 510 20.06 21.96 -0.96
N GLU A 511 21.33 21.96 -1.32
CA GLU A 511 22.35 22.83 -0.70
C GLU A 511 22.68 24.05 -1.58
N LYS A 512 22.22 24.04 -2.83
CA LYS A 512 22.48 25.05 -3.87
C LYS A 512 21.19 25.73 -4.31
N GLU A 513 21.32 26.71 -5.19
CA GLU A 513 20.17 27.35 -5.82
C GLU A 513 19.39 26.34 -6.67
N PHE A 514 18.06 26.40 -6.62
CA PHE A 514 17.17 25.45 -7.30
C PHE A 514 15.95 26.17 -7.88
N SER A 515 15.42 25.67 -8.98
CA SER A 515 14.19 26.18 -9.61
C SER A 515 12.94 25.49 -9.07
N LEU A 516 11.76 26.04 -9.39
CA LEU A 516 10.49 25.35 -9.14
C LEU A 516 10.44 23.96 -9.82
N SER A 517 11.06 23.80 -11.00
CA SER A 517 11.11 22.51 -11.69
C SER A 517 11.96 21.49 -10.93
N ASP A 518 13.06 21.94 -10.34
CA ASP A 518 13.93 21.08 -9.53
C ASP A 518 13.21 20.64 -8.25
N ALA A 519 12.54 21.57 -7.57
CA ALA A 519 11.73 21.25 -6.38
C ALA A 519 10.64 20.22 -6.71
N LYS A 520 9.93 20.38 -7.83
CA LYS A 520 8.95 19.40 -8.30
C LYS A 520 9.58 18.03 -8.52
N LYS A 521 10.71 17.98 -9.22
CA LYS A 521 11.42 16.72 -9.48
C LYS A 521 11.89 16.05 -8.19
N ILE A 522 12.45 16.81 -7.25
CA ILE A 522 12.94 16.30 -5.97
C ILE A 522 11.80 15.70 -5.16
N VAL A 523 10.68 16.44 -5.05
CA VAL A 523 9.50 15.97 -4.32
C VAL A 523 8.88 14.78 -5.04
N SER A 524 8.67 14.84 -6.35
CA SER A 524 8.07 13.74 -7.12
C SER A 524 8.92 12.48 -7.17
N THR A 525 10.25 12.60 -7.02
CA THR A 525 11.15 11.43 -6.96
C THR A 525 11.02 10.70 -5.61
N ARG A 526 10.60 11.42 -4.56
CA ARG A 526 10.47 10.87 -3.20
C ARG A 526 9.00 10.62 -2.80
N PHE A 527 8.04 11.26 -3.48
CA PHE A 527 6.61 11.23 -3.14
C PHE A 527 5.75 11.33 -4.40
N ASP A 528 4.96 10.29 -4.68
CA ASP A 528 4.15 10.21 -5.90
C ASP A 528 2.84 11.03 -5.84
N PHE A 529 2.46 11.56 -4.67
CA PHE A 529 1.12 12.11 -4.41
C PHE A 529 1.05 13.64 -4.19
N VAL A 530 2.16 14.39 -4.33
CA VAL A 530 2.16 15.83 -4.01
C VAL A 530 1.86 16.69 -5.25
N PRO A 531 0.74 17.44 -5.30
CA PRO A 531 0.43 18.28 -6.44
C PRO A 531 1.38 19.47 -6.62
N ASP A 532 1.69 19.80 -7.88
CA ASP A 532 2.57 20.91 -8.26
C ASP A 532 2.22 22.26 -7.61
N TYR A 533 0.92 22.54 -7.45
CA TYR A 533 0.45 23.80 -6.86
C TYR A 533 0.79 23.88 -5.37
N GLN A 534 0.78 22.76 -4.65
CA GLN A 534 1.13 22.70 -3.23
C GLN A 534 2.62 22.96 -3.03
N ILE A 535 3.47 22.38 -3.88
CA ILE A 535 4.93 22.64 -3.87
C ILE A 535 5.19 24.14 -4.05
N LYS A 536 4.52 24.77 -5.03
CA LYS A 536 4.62 26.21 -5.27
C LYS A 536 4.16 27.04 -4.07
N ASN A 537 3.04 26.68 -3.45
CA ASN A 537 2.50 27.38 -2.29
C ASN A 537 3.42 27.26 -1.07
N THR A 538 3.99 26.08 -0.83
CA THR A 538 4.97 25.84 0.23
C THR A 538 6.24 26.64 0.03
N LEU A 539 6.79 26.70 -1.19
CA LEU A 539 7.95 27.54 -1.49
C LEU A 539 7.68 29.02 -1.21
N ASN A 540 6.52 29.54 -1.62
CA ASN A 540 6.13 30.93 -1.33
C ASN A 540 5.99 31.17 0.18
N ARG A 541 5.44 30.21 0.92
CA ARG A 541 5.35 30.26 2.39
C ARG A 541 6.74 30.28 3.02
N MET A 542 7.67 29.43 2.58
CA MET A 542 9.04 29.38 3.08
C MET A 542 9.80 30.69 2.79
N VAL A 543 9.53 31.38 1.67
CA VAL A 543 10.06 32.72 1.39
C VAL A 543 9.49 33.75 2.37
N LYS A 544 8.17 33.75 2.61
CA LYS A 544 7.53 34.64 3.60
C LYS A 544 8.09 34.41 5.01
N GLN A 545 8.36 33.16 5.37
CA GLN A 545 8.97 32.77 6.64
C GLN A 545 10.49 33.01 6.68
N LYS A 546 11.08 33.59 5.63
CA LYS A 546 12.51 33.87 5.50
C LYS A 546 13.41 32.63 5.60
N LYS A 547 12.87 31.44 5.33
CA LYS A 547 13.62 30.16 5.21
C LYS A 547 14.24 30.00 3.82
N LEU A 548 13.60 30.57 2.80
CA LEU A 548 14.11 30.66 1.42
C LEU A 548 14.33 32.10 1.00
N ILE A 549 15.32 32.30 0.13
CA ILE A 549 15.55 33.53 -0.62
C ILE A 549 15.09 33.28 -2.06
N ARG A 550 14.16 34.10 -2.55
CA ARG A 550 13.78 34.09 -3.97
C ARG A 550 14.73 34.98 -4.75
N LYS A 551 15.46 34.41 -5.71
CA LYS A 551 16.26 35.12 -6.71
C LYS A 551 15.41 35.38 -7.96
N GLY A 552 15.87 36.27 -8.83
CA GLY A 552 15.22 36.56 -10.11
C GLY A 552 14.97 35.29 -10.93
N LYS A 553 13.94 35.31 -11.80
CA LYS A 553 13.52 34.17 -12.65
C LYS A 553 13.00 32.91 -11.93
N GLY A 554 12.50 33.02 -10.69
CA GLY A 554 11.86 31.89 -10.01
C GLY A 554 12.84 30.84 -9.48
N VAL A 555 14.07 31.27 -9.22
CA VAL A 555 15.12 30.49 -8.55
C VAL A 555 15.04 30.75 -7.05
N PHE A 556 15.27 29.72 -6.25
CA PHE A 556 15.23 29.72 -4.79
C PHE A 556 16.58 29.29 -4.22
N ARG A 557 16.91 29.76 -3.03
CA ARG A 557 18.07 29.32 -2.26
C ARG A 557 17.70 29.19 -0.79
N LEU A 558 18.16 28.14 -0.11
CA LEU A 558 18.07 28.07 1.35
C LEU A 558 18.82 29.24 1.97
N ARG A 559 18.19 29.90 2.94
CA ARG A 559 18.90 30.84 3.79
C ARG A 559 19.75 30.00 4.73
N SER A 560 21.08 30.06 4.60
CA SER A 560 22.00 29.37 5.50
C SER A 560 21.64 29.73 6.94
N LEU A 561 21.20 28.74 7.72
CA LEU A 561 21.07 28.87 9.16
C LEU A 561 22.50 29.02 9.68
N GLN A 562 22.87 30.22 10.14
CA GLN A 562 24.00 30.34 11.06
C GLN A 562 23.62 29.48 12.27
N HIS A 563 24.36 28.40 12.49
CA HIS A 563 24.20 27.52 13.65
C HIS A 563 24.47 28.27 14.95
#